data_AF-A0A7C3XHJ8-F1
#
_entry.id   AF-A0A7C3XHJ8-F1
#
_cell.length_a   1.000
_cell.length_b   1.000
_cell.length_c   1.000
_cell.angle_alpha   90.00
_cell.angle_beta   90.00
_cell.angle_gamma   90.00
#
_symmetry.space_group_name_H-M   'P 1'
#
loop_
_entity.id
_entity.type
_entity.pdbx_description
1 polymer ?
#
loop_
_entity_poly.entity_id
_entity_poly.type
_entity_poly.pdbx_seq_one_letter_code
_entity_poly.pdbx_strand_id
1 'polypeptide(L)'
;SVHSGIRVSHLRPRNVPPPRLDPSRVYLSFIMSDGDNLPVLTLNNFPQLWRSPDRGKVPIGWTVSPAASILIPDVVSYYYATATSNDAFLGAVSGLGYTYPDSYGLRYKPEHQQAVFDGFLTDTGKYLQRLGVRSVWIMNATRPERIRRYAEKIPFLEALFPDYGRRVADYGSATYPTARNVPVFHAVTGWTENATREEKISQMVEQIRNITPSERPAFLHVFLWNWGADLSIYPEVLKRLGPAYVAVRPDHLSHLFQQDFGRRKLLARLPERIVAVEGLPTRLTGTFYASSTEPVTVQLSTTDAIKDAKFEPSQLTVAAGTGAQFSLTGRPQTDQIAIVAQAPFGTRRYSVSVRLVSAQELTGARLPSGTLCFAGIYEAENLAHNSGTLLSDVAASGSSAWKADEATAKPGYVVYGPYAPIPAGRYLALFRLKGSSGNAAVLDTCVGGGNPITAQKTVGTAELDEQQYRCLALEFHHPGGPLETRLRWSGRGWVALDWVAVWQIEE
;
A
#
# COMPACT_ATOMS: atom_id res chain seq x y z
N SER A 1 0.10 -31.16 -23.33
CA SER A 1 -0.61 -31.54 -24.56
C SER A 1 -2.02 -32.05 -24.29
N VAL A 2 -2.25 -32.85 -23.23
CA VAL A 2 -3.58 -33.40 -22.89
C VAL A 2 -4.62 -32.31 -22.58
N HIS A 3 -4.40 -31.52 -21.51
CA HIS A 3 -5.37 -30.49 -21.08
C HIS A 3 -5.71 -29.47 -22.18
N SER A 4 -4.70 -28.97 -22.90
CA SER A 4 -4.87 -28.02 -24.02
C SER A 4 -5.67 -28.58 -25.21
N GLY A 5 -5.79 -29.91 -25.32
CA GLY A 5 -6.59 -30.58 -26.34
C GLY A 5 -8.09 -30.63 -26.00
N ILE A 6 -8.46 -30.43 -24.73
CA ILE A 6 -9.86 -30.46 -24.29
C ILE A 6 -10.53 -29.15 -24.69
N ARG A 7 -11.66 -29.26 -25.39
CA ARG A 7 -12.46 -28.11 -25.81
C ARG A 7 -13.53 -27.81 -24.77
N VAL A 8 -13.40 -26.68 -24.08
CA VAL A 8 -14.45 -26.11 -23.23
C VAL A 8 -15.12 -24.98 -23.99
N SER A 9 -16.44 -25.06 -24.19
CA SER A 9 -17.19 -24.11 -25.00
C SER A 9 -17.18 -22.70 -24.40
N HIS A 10 -17.44 -22.58 -23.09
CA HIS A 10 -17.43 -21.31 -22.38
C HIS A 10 -16.89 -21.44 -20.96
N LEU A 11 -15.90 -20.61 -20.63
CA LEU A 11 -15.44 -20.41 -19.25
C LEU A 11 -16.16 -19.17 -18.70
N ARG A 12 -17.08 -19.39 -17.78
CA ARG A 12 -17.85 -18.34 -17.10
C ARG A 12 -17.85 -18.63 -15.60
N PRO A 13 -17.22 -17.79 -14.77
CA PRO A 13 -17.35 -17.93 -13.33
C PRO A 13 -18.78 -17.61 -12.90
N ARG A 14 -19.19 -18.14 -11.74
CA ARG A 14 -20.52 -17.89 -11.18
C ARG A 14 -20.72 -16.41 -10.87
N ASN A 15 -21.80 -15.84 -11.40
CA ASN A 15 -22.25 -14.51 -11.02
C ASN A 15 -23.01 -14.57 -9.69
N VAL A 16 -22.60 -13.76 -8.71
CA VAL A 16 -23.25 -13.64 -7.40
C VAL A 16 -23.51 -12.14 -7.19
N PRO A 17 -24.75 -11.71 -6.93
CA PRO A 17 -25.04 -10.30 -6.70
C PRO A 17 -24.23 -9.71 -5.54
N PRO A 18 -23.76 -8.46 -5.65
CA PRO A 18 -23.06 -7.80 -4.55
C PRO A 18 -24.02 -7.51 -3.39
N PRO A 19 -23.53 -7.48 -2.14
CA PRO A 19 -24.31 -7.03 -1.01
C PRO A 19 -24.63 -5.53 -1.13
N ARG A 20 -25.60 -5.05 -0.34
CA ARG A 20 -25.91 -3.63 -0.25
C ARG A 20 -24.77 -2.87 0.44
N LEU A 21 -24.42 -1.70 -0.09
CA LEU A 21 -23.48 -0.79 0.55
C LEU A 21 -24.05 -0.25 1.87
N ASP A 22 -23.37 -0.56 2.97
CA ASP A 22 -23.52 0.00 4.30
C ASP A 22 -22.40 1.03 4.52
N PRO A 23 -22.72 2.33 4.65
CA PRO A 23 -21.72 3.39 4.72
C PRO A 23 -20.92 3.38 6.02
N SER A 24 -21.25 2.56 7.02
CA SER A 24 -20.50 2.49 8.28
C SER A 24 -19.43 1.38 8.32
N ARG A 25 -19.28 0.60 7.25
CA ARG A 25 -18.44 -0.63 7.25
C ARG A 25 -17.08 -0.43 6.61
N VAL A 26 -16.16 -1.33 6.95
CA VAL A 26 -14.93 -1.58 6.21
C VAL A 26 -15.12 -2.87 5.42
N TYR A 27 -15.02 -2.78 4.11
CA TYR A 27 -15.08 -3.93 3.22
C TYR A 27 -13.67 -4.42 2.92
N LEU A 28 -13.45 -5.73 3.01
CA LEU A 28 -12.17 -6.33 2.66
C LEU A 28 -12.36 -7.52 1.74
N SER A 29 -11.39 -7.76 0.87
CA SER A 29 -11.36 -8.95 0.02
C SER A 29 -10.06 -9.72 0.25
N PHE A 30 -10.19 -10.99 0.65
CA PHE A 30 -9.07 -11.91 0.70
C PHE A 30 -8.77 -12.41 -0.72
N ILE A 31 -7.53 -12.25 -1.20
CA ILE A 31 -7.15 -12.63 -2.56
C ILE A 31 -5.89 -13.51 -2.54
N MET A 32 -6.04 -14.72 -3.08
CA MET A 32 -5.02 -15.75 -3.17
C MET A 32 -4.05 -15.51 -4.32
N SER A 33 -2.75 -15.46 -4.02
CA SER A 33 -1.67 -15.26 -4.98
C SER A 33 -1.35 -16.49 -5.84
N ASP A 34 -0.40 -16.33 -6.77
CA ASP A 34 0.29 -17.41 -7.50
C ASP A 34 -0.54 -18.24 -8.51
N GLY A 35 -1.75 -17.80 -8.86
CA GLY A 35 -2.57 -18.43 -9.89
C GLY A 35 -2.08 -18.25 -11.34
N ASP A 36 -1.00 -17.47 -11.55
CA ASP A 36 -0.28 -17.37 -12.82
C ASP A 36 0.50 -18.66 -13.12
N ASN A 37 0.92 -19.36 -12.06
CA ASN A 37 1.69 -20.58 -12.10
C ASN A 37 0.77 -21.80 -12.38
N LEU A 38 0.83 -22.36 -13.59
CA LEU A 38 -0.05 -23.47 -13.99
C LEU A 38 0.10 -24.73 -13.11
N PRO A 39 1.31 -25.14 -12.67
CA PRO A 39 1.48 -26.14 -11.62
C PRO A 39 0.69 -25.87 -10.34
N VAL A 40 0.59 -24.61 -9.88
CA VAL A 40 -0.22 -24.24 -8.71
C VAL A 40 -1.68 -24.58 -8.93
N LEU A 41 -2.22 -24.30 -10.12
CA LEU A 41 -3.60 -24.59 -10.49
C LEU A 41 -3.91 -26.08 -10.68
N THR A 42 -2.91 -26.93 -10.93
CA THR A 42 -3.13 -28.30 -11.41
C THR A 42 -2.79 -29.37 -10.39
N LEU A 43 -1.59 -29.31 -9.81
CA LEU A 43 -1.05 -30.41 -8.99
C LEU A 43 -0.41 -29.96 -7.68
N ASN A 44 -0.32 -28.65 -7.42
CA ASN A 44 0.31 -28.13 -6.20
C ASN A 44 -0.73 -27.55 -5.21
N ASN A 45 -0.61 -26.28 -4.81
CA ASN A 45 -1.37 -25.73 -3.68
C ASN A 45 -2.88 -25.58 -3.92
N PHE A 46 -3.33 -25.06 -5.06
CA PHE A 46 -4.77 -24.76 -5.25
C PHE A 46 -5.64 -26.01 -5.11
N PRO A 47 -5.33 -27.18 -5.69
CA PRO A 47 -6.12 -28.39 -5.47
C PRO A 47 -6.30 -28.78 -4.00
N GLN A 48 -5.28 -28.55 -3.16
CA GLN A 48 -5.33 -28.84 -1.72
C GLN A 48 -6.21 -27.82 -0.99
N LEU A 49 -5.97 -26.53 -1.23
CA LEU A 49 -6.77 -25.45 -0.65
C LEU A 49 -8.25 -25.53 -1.11
N TRP A 50 -8.50 -25.93 -2.35
CA TRP A 50 -9.84 -26.11 -2.92
C TRP A 50 -10.62 -27.27 -2.28
N ARG A 51 -9.92 -28.26 -1.72
CA ARG A 51 -10.54 -29.38 -0.99
C ARG A 51 -10.69 -29.12 0.51
N SER A 52 -10.16 -27.99 1.02
CA SER A 52 -10.25 -27.65 2.44
C SER A 52 -11.72 -27.55 2.90
N PRO A 53 -12.06 -28.10 4.08
CA PRO A 53 -13.39 -27.95 4.68
C PRO A 53 -13.69 -26.50 5.12
N ASP A 54 -12.69 -25.63 5.16
CA ASP A 54 -12.84 -24.21 5.47
C ASP A 54 -13.12 -23.36 4.23
N ARG A 55 -12.99 -23.90 3.01
CA ARG A 55 -13.37 -23.20 1.79
C ARG A 55 -14.86 -22.86 1.82
N GLY A 56 -15.18 -21.63 1.44
CA GLY A 56 -16.55 -21.12 1.40
C GLY A 56 -17.07 -20.58 2.73
N LYS A 57 -16.30 -20.64 3.83
CA LYS A 57 -16.66 -19.97 5.10
C LYS A 57 -16.51 -18.44 5.03
N VAL A 58 -15.58 -17.96 4.21
CA VAL A 58 -15.40 -16.54 3.88
C VAL A 58 -15.21 -16.37 2.37
N PRO A 59 -15.54 -15.20 1.79
CA PRO A 59 -15.21 -14.91 0.40
C PRO A 59 -13.71 -14.93 0.11
N ILE A 60 -13.30 -15.64 -0.95
CA ILE A 60 -11.91 -15.69 -1.44
C ILE A 60 -11.89 -15.42 -2.94
N GLY A 61 -11.02 -14.49 -3.34
CA GLY A 61 -10.61 -14.30 -4.73
C GLY A 61 -9.46 -15.24 -5.10
N TRP A 62 -9.64 -16.07 -6.10
CA TRP A 62 -8.65 -17.01 -6.62
C TRP A 62 -8.06 -16.47 -7.92
N THR A 63 -6.76 -16.18 -7.93
CA THR A 63 -6.08 -15.77 -9.17
C THR A 63 -6.04 -16.92 -10.17
N VAL A 64 -6.20 -16.60 -11.46
CA VAL A 64 -6.11 -17.58 -12.55
C VAL A 64 -5.36 -16.96 -13.73
N SER A 65 -4.33 -17.62 -14.22
CA SER A 65 -3.59 -17.22 -15.42
C SER A 65 -4.54 -17.06 -16.62
N PRO A 66 -4.57 -15.92 -17.34
CA PRO A 66 -5.30 -15.79 -18.59
C PRO A 66 -4.94 -16.88 -19.62
N ALA A 67 -3.68 -17.33 -19.64
CA ALA A 67 -3.23 -18.44 -20.49
C ALA A 67 -3.86 -19.79 -20.10
N ALA A 68 -4.35 -19.96 -18.87
CA ALA A 68 -5.03 -21.19 -18.44
C ALA A 68 -6.27 -21.50 -19.31
N SER A 69 -6.91 -20.46 -19.88
CA SER A 69 -8.06 -20.61 -20.79
C SER A 69 -7.77 -21.36 -22.09
N ILE A 70 -6.49 -21.54 -22.44
CA ILE A 70 -6.03 -22.31 -23.59
C ILE A 70 -5.11 -23.48 -23.21
N LEU A 71 -4.36 -23.37 -22.11
CA LEU A 71 -3.40 -24.39 -21.71
C LEU A 71 -4.03 -25.49 -20.85
N ILE A 72 -4.96 -25.13 -19.96
CA ILE A 72 -5.64 -26.04 -19.03
C ILE A 72 -7.15 -25.72 -18.88
N PRO A 73 -7.89 -25.58 -19.99
CA PRO A 73 -9.29 -25.09 -19.95
C PRO A 73 -10.23 -25.99 -19.15
N ASP A 74 -9.99 -27.30 -19.15
CA ASP A 74 -10.73 -28.29 -18.36
C ASP A 74 -10.54 -28.09 -16.85
N VAL A 75 -9.33 -27.74 -16.41
CA VAL A 75 -9.01 -27.45 -15.01
C VAL A 75 -9.71 -26.17 -14.55
N VAL A 76 -9.71 -25.12 -15.38
CA VAL A 76 -10.47 -23.89 -15.09
C VAL A 76 -11.98 -24.19 -15.02
N SER A 77 -12.49 -25.01 -15.95
CA SER A 77 -13.89 -25.44 -15.95
C SER A 77 -14.26 -26.20 -14.68
N TYR A 78 -13.38 -27.05 -14.15
CA TYR A 78 -13.58 -27.74 -12.88
C TYR A 78 -13.70 -26.76 -11.71
N TYR A 79 -12.81 -25.77 -11.61
CA TYR A 79 -12.89 -24.74 -10.58
C TYR A 79 -14.19 -23.95 -10.69
N TYR A 80 -14.63 -23.58 -11.88
CA TYR A 80 -15.88 -22.85 -12.07
C TYR A 80 -17.11 -23.69 -11.71
N ALA A 81 -17.13 -24.97 -12.10
CA ALA A 81 -18.26 -25.87 -11.84
C ALA A 81 -18.41 -26.20 -10.34
N THR A 82 -17.32 -26.17 -9.58
CA THR A 82 -17.29 -26.54 -8.15
C THR A 82 -17.11 -25.34 -7.21
N ALA A 83 -17.22 -24.12 -7.74
CA ALA A 83 -17.15 -22.89 -6.99
C ALA A 83 -18.37 -22.73 -6.06
N THR A 84 -18.12 -22.36 -4.81
CA THR A 84 -19.14 -21.91 -3.87
C THR A 84 -19.59 -20.49 -4.24
N SER A 85 -20.61 -19.95 -3.54
CA SER A 85 -20.98 -18.53 -3.70
C SER A 85 -19.88 -17.56 -3.22
N ASN A 86 -18.98 -18.04 -2.37
CA ASN A 86 -17.88 -17.27 -1.78
C ASN A 86 -16.57 -17.37 -2.59
N ASP A 87 -16.52 -18.21 -3.62
CA ASP A 87 -15.39 -18.26 -4.54
C ASP A 87 -15.59 -17.24 -5.69
N ALA A 88 -14.57 -16.44 -5.94
CA ALA A 88 -14.51 -15.49 -7.05
C ALA A 88 -13.17 -15.64 -7.79
N PHE A 89 -13.10 -15.20 -9.04
CA PHE A 89 -11.91 -15.37 -9.87
C PHE A 89 -11.47 -14.05 -10.50
N LEU A 90 -10.16 -13.87 -10.60
CA LEU A 90 -9.52 -12.72 -11.23
C LEU A 90 -8.28 -13.15 -12.01
N GLY A 91 -7.88 -12.36 -13.00
CA GLY A 91 -6.65 -12.60 -13.75
C GLY A 91 -5.43 -12.54 -12.85
N ALA A 92 -4.52 -13.51 -12.99
CA ALA A 92 -3.27 -13.53 -12.24
C ALA A 92 -2.19 -12.59 -12.81
N VAL A 93 -1.07 -12.49 -12.09
CA VAL A 93 0.04 -11.58 -12.40
C VAL A 93 0.70 -11.89 -13.75
N SER A 94 1.05 -10.91 -14.59
CA SER A 94 0.51 -9.55 -14.66
C SER A 94 -0.25 -9.39 -15.97
N GLY A 95 -1.10 -10.36 -16.32
CA GLY A 95 -1.77 -10.45 -17.61
C GLY A 95 -1.56 -11.81 -18.28
N LEU A 96 -1.45 -11.85 -19.62
CA LEU A 96 -1.38 -13.10 -20.38
C LEU A 96 -0.28 -14.07 -19.89
N GLY A 97 0.82 -13.52 -19.38
CA GLY A 97 1.84 -14.27 -18.65
C GLY A 97 2.46 -13.40 -17.57
N TYR A 98 3.26 -14.03 -16.72
CA TYR A 98 3.94 -13.31 -15.65
C TYR A 98 4.98 -12.35 -16.23
N THR A 99 4.80 -11.05 -15.95
CA THR A 99 5.73 -9.99 -16.31
C THR A 99 5.75 -8.89 -15.25
N TYR A 100 6.81 -8.07 -15.28
CA TYR A 100 6.91 -6.81 -14.56
C TYR A 100 6.59 -5.66 -15.51
N PRO A 101 5.44 -4.97 -15.34
CA PRO A 101 5.02 -3.90 -16.24
C PRO A 101 6.02 -2.76 -16.34
N ASP A 102 6.78 -2.53 -15.26
CA ASP A 102 7.80 -1.48 -15.26
C ASP A 102 8.98 -1.77 -16.20
N SER A 103 9.27 -3.05 -16.43
CA SER A 103 10.38 -3.50 -17.27
C SER A 103 9.92 -3.98 -18.65
N TYR A 104 8.61 -4.20 -18.85
CA TYR A 104 8.09 -4.73 -20.10
C TYR A 104 8.29 -3.74 -21.26
N GLY A 105 9.00 -4.20 -22.29
CA GLY A 105 9.31 -3.40 -23.48
C GLY A 105 10.63 -2.62 -23.41
N LEU A 106 11.32 -2.54 -22.26
CA LEU A 106 12.52 -1.68 -22.12
C LEU A 106 13.70 -2.05 -23.03
N ARG A 107 13.75 -3.28 -23.54
CA ARG A 107 14.78 -3.72 -24.52
C ARG A 107 14.48 -3.29 -25.95
N TYR A 108 13.29 -2.78 -26.23
CA TYR A 108 12.96 -2.20 -27.53
C TYR A 108 13.40 -0.73 -27.58
N LYS A 109 13.57 -0.21 -28.80
CA LYS A 109 13.87 1.21 -29.01
C LYS A 109 12.80 2.09 -28.34
N PRO A 110 13.16 3.25 -27.76
CA PRO A 110 12.24 4.12 -27.00
C PRO A 110 10.88 4.35 -27.69
N GLU A 111 10.88 4.60 -28.99
CA GLU A 111 9.69 4.83 -29.82
C GLU A 111 8.73 3.63 -29.91
N HIS A 112 9.19 2.42 -29.58
CA HIS A 112 8.39 1.19 -29.64
C HIS A 112 7.95 0.66 -28.27
N GLN A 113 8.55 1.13 -27.17
CA GLN A 113 8.33 0.55 -25.84
C GLN A 113 6.85 0.56 -25.42
N GLN A 114 6.15 1.67 -25.69
CA GLN A 114 4.73 1.80 -25.36
C GLN A 114 3.85 0.93 -26.25
N ALA A 115 4.12 0.88 -27.55
CA ALA A 115 3.36 0.05 -28.49
C ALA A 115 3.47 -1.46 -28.14
N VAL A 116 4.65 -1.91 -27.73
CA VAL A 116 4.88 -3.29 -27.27
C VAL A 116 4.07 -3.60 -26.02
N PHE A 117 4.09 -2.71 -25.02
CA PHE A 117 3.30 -2.91 -23.81
C PHE A 117 1.79 -2.87 -24.09
N ASP A 118 1.34 -1.96 -24.94
CA ASP A 118 -0.06 -1.88 -25.38
C ASP A 118 -0.53 -3.15 -26.09
N GLY A 119 0.34 -3.76 -26.91
CA GLY A 119 0.08 -5.04 -27.57
C GLY A 119 -0.13 -6.17 -26.56
N PHE A 120 0.76 -6.27 -25.56
CA PHE A 120 0.62 -7.23 -24.46
C PHE A 120 -0.69 -7.06 -23.68
N LEU A 121 -1.09 -5.81 -23.38
CA LEU A 121 -2.35 -5.54 -22.69
C LEU A 121 -3.57 -5.87 -23.56
N THR A 122 -3.48 -5.65 -24.87
CA THR A 122 -4.52 -6.02 -25.83
C THR A 122 -4.74 -7.54 -25.82
N ASP A 123 -3.67 -8.33 -25.88
CA ASP A 123 -3.78 -9.78 -25.80
C ASP A 123 -4.24 -10.25 -24.42
N THR A 124 -3.73 -9.65 -23.34
CA THR A 124 -4.23 -9.88 -21.98
C THR A 124 -5.75 -9.69 -21.91
N GLY A 125 -6.28 -8.61 -22.48
CA GLY A 125 -7.73 -8.36 -22.55
C GLY A 125 -8.50 -9.48 -23.25
N LYS A 126 -8.01 -9.99 -24.39
CA LYS A 126 -8.66 -11.11 -25.11
C LYS A 126 -8.79 -12.36 -24.22
N TYR A 127 -7.74 -12.70 -23.49
CA TYR A 127 -7.73 -13.92 -22.67
C TYR A 127 -8.47 -13.75 -21.33
N LEU A 128 -8.53 -12.53 -20.77
CA LEU A 128 -9.41 -12.22 -19.65
C LEU A 128 -10.89 -12.37 -20.05
N GLN A 129 -11.28 -11.89 -21.25
CA GLN A 129 -12.64 -12.11 -21.78
C GLN A 129 -12.96 -13.60 -21.94
N ARG A 130 -12.00 -14.38 -22.44
CA ARG A 130 -12.15 -15.83 -22.59
C ARG A 130 -12.33 -16.55 -21.26
N LEU A 131 -11.66 -16.12 -20.21
CA LEU A 131 -11.88 -16.59 -18.84
C LEU A 131 -13.18 -16.07 -18.22
N GLY A 132 -13.78 -15.02 -18.77
CA GLY A 132 -14.96 -14.38 -18.19
C GLY A 132 -14.67 -13.59 -16.91
N VAL A 133 -13.41 -13.23 -16.66
CA VAL A 133 -13.00 -12.41 -15.50
C VAL A 133 -12.80 -10.95 -15.89
N ARG A 134 -13.04 -10.05 -14.95
CA ARG A 134 -13.10 -8.59 -15.19
C ARG A 134 -12.15 -7.80 -14.31
N SER A 135 -11.27 -8.47 -13.60
CA SER A 135 -10.25 -7.86 -12.75
C SER A 135 -8.92 -8.55 -12.96
N VAL A 136 -7.81 -7.87 -12.69
CA VAL A 136 -6.47 -8.43 -12.85
C VAL A 136 -5.56 -8.03 -11.70
N TRP A 137 -4.75 -8.98 -11.26
CA TRP A 137 -3.66 -8.77 -10.33
C TRP A 137 -2.41 -8.32 -11.09
N ILE A 138 -1.74 -7.26 -10.65
CA ILE A 138 -0.52 -6.74 -11.28
C ILE A 138 0.68 -6.80 -10.32
N MET A 139 1.77 -7.45 -10.71
CA MET A 139 2.99 -7.52 -9.91
C MET A 139 4.05 -6.52 -10.39
N ASN A 140 4.75 -5.91 -9.45
CA ASN A 140 5.89 -5.03 -9.70
C ASN A 140 5.60 -3.88 -10.68
N ALA A 141 4.46 -3.21 -10.48
CA ALA A 141 4.11 -1.96 -11.14
C ALA A 141 4.18 -0.83 -10.09
N THR A 142 5.33 -0.20 -9.99
CA THR A 142 5.61 0.88 -9.03
C THR A 142 5.13 2.24 -9.51
N ARG A 143 4.89 2.39 -10.82
CA ARG A 143 4.50 3.65 -11.42
C ARG A 143 3.00 3.72 -11.72
N PRO A 144 2.25 4.72 -11.20
CA PRO A 144 0.80 4.83 -11.39
C PRO A 144 0.34 4.82 -12.85
N GLU A 145 1.13 5.40 -13.77
CA GLU A 145 0.80 5.41 -15.20
C GLU A 145 0.88 4.02 -15.84
N ARG A 146 1.73 3.12 -15.32
CA ARG A 146 1.80 1.73 -15.77
C ARG A 146 0.57 0.94 -15.32
N ILE A 147 0.11 1.16 -14.09
CA ILE A 147 -1.14 0.57 -13.58
C ILE A 147 -2.33 1.13 -14.37
N ARG A 148 -2.40 2.45 -14.52
CA ARG A 148 -3.45 3.16 -15.29
C ARG A 148 -3.61 2.59 -16.70
N ARG A 149 -2.51 2.24 -17.36
CA ARG A 149 -2.54 1.73 -18.73
C ARG A 149 -3.35 0.45 -18.91
N TYR A 150 -3.43 -0.42 -17.89
CA TYR A 150 -4.30 -1.60 -17.92
C TYR A 150 -5.76 -1.21 -18.08
N ALA A 151 -6.23 -0.27 -17.24
CA ALA A 151 -7.57 0.25 -17.37
C ALA A 151 -7.75 0.86 -18.76
N GLU A 152 -6.89 1.78 -19.21
CA GLU A 152 -7.00 2.39 -20.55
C GLU A 152 -7.12 1.37 -21.70
N LYS A 153 -6.32 0.31 -21.69
CA LYS A 153 -6.23 -0.67 -22.80
C LYS A 153 -7.21 -1.82 -22.71
N ILE A 154 -7.75 -2.13 -21.53
CA ILE A 154 -8.68 -3.24 -21.33
C ILE A 154 -10.03 -2.64 -20.90
N PRO A 155 -10.95 -2.35 -21.85
CA PRO A 155 -12.10 -1.47 -21.63
C PRO A 155 -13.12 -1.97 -20.61
N PHE A 156 -13.16 -3.28 -20.38
CA PHE A 156 -14.14 -3.94 -19.52
C PHE A 156 -13.60 -4.26 -18.11
N LEU A 157 -12.38 -3.84 -17.77
CA LEU A 157 -11.87 -4.03 -16.41
C LEU A 157 -12.70 -3.26 -15.39
N GLU A 158 -12.94 -3.92 -14.25
CA GLU A 158 -13.70 -3.42 -13.12
C GLU A 158 -12.81 -3.21 -11.89
N ALA A 159 -11.66 -3.88 -11.77
CA ALA A 159 -10.69 -3.59 -10.72
C ALA A 159 -9.26 -4.02 -11.07
N LEU A 160 -8.31 -3.36 -10.43
CA LEU A 160 -6.88 -3.69 -10.46
C LEU A 160 -6.40 -3.98 -9.04
N PHE A 161 -5.64 -5.06 -8.87
CA PHE A 161 -5.10 -5.49 -7.58
C PHE A 161 -3.56 -5.56 -7.66
N PRO A 162 -2.83 -4.47 -7.40
CA PRO A 162 -1.38 -4.48 -7.48
C PRO A 162 -0.71 -5.14 -6.26
N ASP A 163 0.59 -5.41 -6.44
CA ASP A 163 1.59 -5.80 -5.43
C ASP A 163 1.66 -7.28 -5.07
N TYR A 164 2.79 -7.69 -4.51
CA TYR A 164 2.97 -9.01 -3.90
C TYR A 164 3.35 -8.78 -2.43
N GLY A 165 2.34 -8.82 -1.56
CA GLY A 165 2.41 -8.27 -0.20
C GLY A 165 2.33 -6.74 -0.15
N ARG A 166 2.12 -6.19 1.05
CA ARG A 166 1.96 -4.75 1.31
C ARG A 166 3.18 -3.96 0.83
N ARG A 167 2.94 -2.95 0.00
CA ARG A 167 3.94 -1.95 -0.45
C ARG A 167 3.52 -0.50 -0.21
N VAL A 168 2.36 -0.30 0.40
CA VAL A 168 1.78 1.03 0.67
C VAL A 168 1.88 1.38 2.15
N ALA A 169 2.19 2.64 2.44
CA ALA A 169 2.30 3.15 3.79
C ALA A 169 0.92 3.45 4.40
N ASP A 170 0.03 4.07 3.62
CA ASP A 170 -1.26 4.60 4.06
C ASP A 170 -2.45 4.15 3.19
N TYR A 171 -3.67 4.33 3.68
CA TYR A 171 -4.90 3.97 2.98
C TYR A 171 -5.12 4.75 1.67
N GLY A 172 -4.79 6.05 1.63
CA GLY A 172 -4.94 6.87 0.44
C GLY A 172 -4.08 6.37 -0.72
N SER A 173 -2.91 5.80 -0.42
CA SER A 173 -2.07 5.09 -1.38
C SER A 173 -2.55 3.68 -1.69
N ALA A 174 -3.34 3.07 -0.81
CA ALA A 174 -3.86 1.72 -1.00
C ALA A 174 -5.04 1.67 -1.99
N THR A 175 -5.96 2.63 -1.90
CA THR A 175 -7.24 2.58 -2.62
C THR A 175 -7.55 3.89 -3.33
N TYR A 176 -7.61 3.85 -4.66
CA TYR A 176 -7.92 5.04 -5.48
C TYR A 176 -8.48 4.63 -6.85
N PRO A 177 -9.27 5.50 -7.52
CA PRO A 177 -9.70 5.26 -8.88
C PRO A 177 -8.59 5.64 -9.88
N THR A 178 -8.57 4.96 -11.04
CA THR A 178 -7.71 5.28 -12.18
C THR A 178 -8.55 5.56 -13.43
N ALA A 179 -7.98 5.42 -14.63
CA ALA A 179 -8.67 5.61 -15.90
C ALA A 179 -10.06 4.93 -15.91
N ARG A 180 -11.07 5.66 -16.40
CA ARG A 180 -12.50 5.27 -16.40
C ARG A 180 -13.07 4.92 -15.02
N ASN A 181 -12.52 5.49 -13.95
CA ASN A 181 -12.94 5.26 -12.57
C ASN A 181 -12.80 3.78 -12.13
N VAL A 182 -11.91 3.01 -12.78
CA VAL A 182 -11.58 1.65 -12.33
C VAL A 182 -10.82 1.75 -11.01
N PRO A 183 -11.29 1.13 -9.91
CA PRO A 183 -10.54 1.12 -8.66
C PRO A 183 -9.24 0.33 -8.76
N VAL A 184 -8.22 0.86 -8.09
CA VAL A 184 -6.97 0.20 -7.76
C VAL A 184 -6.99 -0.11 -6.27
N PHE A 185 -6.71 -1.36 -5.91
CA PHE A 185 -6.60 -1.82 -4.52
C PHE A 185 -5.23 -2.49 -4.30
N HIS A 186 -4.24 -1.71 -3.86
CA HIS A 186 -2.94 -2.24 -3.45
C HIS A 186 -3.09 -3.17 -2.24
N ALA A 187 -2.24 -4.18 -2.17
CA ALA A 187 -2.22 -5.10 -1.03
C ALA A 187 -1.94 -4.35 0.27
N VAL A 188 -2.72 -4.64 1.32
CA VAL A 188 -2.56 -4.01 2.63
C VAL A 188 -1.96 -4.94 3.70
N THR A 189 -1.72 -6.19 3.36
CA THR A 189 -1.12 -7.21 4.24
C THR A 189 0.11 -7.85 3.62
N GLY A 190 1.01 -8.35 4.47
CA GLY A 190 2.18 -9.13 4.09
C GLY A 190 2.12 -10.57 4.63
N TRP A 191 3.28 -11.22 4.69
CA TRP A 191 3.42 -12.53 5.34
C TRP A 191 4.74 -12.60 6.10
N THR A 192 4.80 -13.50 7.07
CA THR A 192 6.04 -13.90 7.74
C THR A 192 6.23 -15.40 7.52
N GLU A 193 7.38 -15.79 7.01
CA GLU A 193 7.73 -17.20 6.85
C GLU A 193 7.87 -17.88 8.21
N ASN A 194 7.47 -19.15 8.30
CA ASN A 194 7.57 -19.97 9.51
C ASN A 194 6.82 -19.44 10.76
N ALA A 195 5.92 -18.47 10.60
CA ALA A 195 5.05 -18.00 11.68
C ALA A 195 4.06 -19.10 12.13
N THR A 196 3.84 -19.19 13.44
CA THR A 196 2.78 -20.00 14.04
C THR A 196 1.39 -19.52 13.60
N ARG A 197 0.36 -20.35 13.79
CA ARG A 197 -1.02 -19.99 13.47
C ARG A 197 -1.47 -18.70 14.18
N GLU A 198 -1.12 -18.56 15.45
CA GLU A 198 -1.51 -17.41 16.27
C GLU A 198 -0.81 -16.13 15.80
N GLU A 199 0.48 -16.20 15.47
CA GLU A 199 1.25 -15.08 14.92
C GLU A 199 0.67 -14.64 13.57
N LYS A 200 0.35 -15.57 12.66
CA LYS A 200 -0.27 -15.25 11.37
C LYS A 200 -1.59 -14.49 11.53
N ILE A 201 -2.44 -14.93 12.46
CA ILE A 201 -3.74 -14.29 12.73
C ILE A 201 -3.52 -12.89 13.31
N SER A 202 -2.72 -12.79 14.36
CA SER A 202 -2.50 -11.53 15.08
C SER A 202 -1.84 -10.49 14.17
N GLN A 203 -0.81 -10.87 13.41
CA GLN A 203 -0.16 -10.00 12.43
C GLN A 203 -1.14 -9.50 11.35
N MET A 204 -1.99 -10.38 10.79
CA MET A 204 -2.96 -9.98 9.77
C MET A 204 -4.01 -9.03 10.34
N VAL A 205 -4.54 -9.31 11.54
CA VAL A 205 -5.51 -8.43 12.23
C VAL A 205 -4.89 -7.06 12.49
N GLU A 206 -3.65 -7.02 12.98
CA GLU A 206 -2.91 -5.79 13.25
C GLU A 206 -2.68 -4.99 11.97
N GLN A 207 -2.15 -5.61 10.91
CA GLN A 207 -1.92 -4.93 9.62
C GLN A 207 -3.22 -4.35 9.04
N ILE A 208 -4.32 -5.10 9.10
CA ILE A 208 -5.63 -4.62 8.63
C ILE A 208 -6.09 -3.44 9.48
N ARG A 209 -6.00 -3.50 10.81
CA ARG A 209 -6.41 -2.39 11.69
C ARG A 209 -5.55 -1.14 11.47
N ASN A 210 -4.23 -1.30 11.38
CA ASN A 210 -3.27 -0.20 11.26
C ASN A 210 -3.46 0.62 9.99
N ILE A 211 -3.85 -0.01 8.87
CA ILE A 211 -4.11 0.69 7.61
C ILE A 211 -5.59 1.06 7.40
N THR A 212 -6.48 0.66 8.30
CA THR A 212 -7.89 1.02 8.19
C THR A 212 -8.04 2.51 8.53
N PRO A 213 -8.55 3.35 7.59
CA PRO A 213 -8.76 4.77 7.86
C PRO A 213 -9.83 4.97 8.93
N SER A 214 -10.00 6.18 9.46
CA SER A 214 -11.21 6.51 10.25
C SER A 214 -12.44 6.70 9.37
N GLU A 215 -12.23 7.08 8.10
CA GLU A 215 -13.28 7.34 7.12
C GLU A 215 -14.06 6.06 6.76
N ARG A 216 -15.39 6.18 6.61
CA ARG A 216 -16.28 5.08 6.22
C ARG A 216 -17.18 5.47 5.05
N PRO A 217 -17.52 4.52 4.15
CA PRO A 217 -16.98 3.16 4.08
C PRO A 217 -15.51 3.16 3.61
N ALA A 218 -14.79 2.06 3.89
CA ALA A 218 -13.41 1.85 3.44
C ALA A 218 -13.26 0.49 2.74
N PHE A 219 -12.25 0.34 1.87
CA PHE A 219 -12.10 -0.82 0.98
C PHE A 219 -10.65 -1.32 0.96
N LEU A 220 -10.45 -2.60 1.31
CA LEU A 220 -9.12 -3.19 1.53
C LEU A 220 -8.90 -4.47 0.70
N HIS A 221 -7.74 -4.56 0.05
CA HIS A 221 -7.25 -5.81 -0.55
C HIS A 221 -6.32 -6.52 0.44
N VAL A 222 -6.79 -7.64 0.99
CA VAL A 222 -6.02 -8.49 1.90
C VAL A 222 -5.31 -9.57 1.08
N PHE A 223 -3.99 -9.43 0.97
CA PHE A 223 -3.11 -10.34 0.26
C PHE A 223 -2.97 -11.66 1.01
N LEU A 224 -3.14 -12.78 0.30
CA LEU A 224 -2.89 -14.12 0.81
C LEU A 224 -1.73 -14.79 0.06
N TRP A 225 -0.66 -15.09 0.78
CA TRP A 225 0.47 -15.86 0.28
C TRP A 225 0.12 -17.34 0.16
N ASN A 226 -0.12 -17.82 -1.07
CA ASN A 226 -0.58 -19.18 -1.35
C ASN A 226 0.31 -20.29 -0.76
N TRP A 227 1.62 -20.08 -0.69
CA TRP A 227 2.58 -21.10 -0.23
C TRP A 227 2.49 -21.43 1.26
N GLY A 228 2.01 -20.49 2.07
CA GLY A 228 1.81 -20.65 3.50
C GLY A 228 0.36 -20.48 3.95
N ALA A 229 -0.59 -20.52 3.00
CA ALA A 229 -2.00 -20.27 3.25
C ALA A 229 -2.64 -21.41 4.07
N ASP A 230 -3.43 -21.01 5.06
CA ASP A 230 -4.30 -21.88 5.86
C ASP A 230 -5.69 -21.24 5.87
N LEU A 231 -6.65 -21.84 5.18
CA LEU A 231 -8.00 -21.27 5.06
C LEU A 231 -8.74 -21.18 6.41
N SER A 232 -8.33 -21.98 7.41
CA SER A 232 -8.96 -22.01 8.73
C SER A 232 -8.72 -20.72 9.55
N ILE A 233 -7.74 -19.90 9.17
CA ILE A 233 -7.39 -18.69 9.91
C ILE A 233 -8.30 -17.52 9.57
N TYR A 234 -8.82 -17.42 8.34
CA TYR A 234 -9.54 -16.24 7.87
C TYR A 234 -10.89 -15.99 8.58
N PRO A 235 -11.69 -17.02 8.93
CA PRO A 235 -12.85 -16.81 9.80
C PRO A 235 -12.48 -16.24 11.17
N GLU A 236 -11.35 -16.68 11.75
CA GLU A 236 -10.86 -16.19 13.04
C GLU A 236 -10.33 -14.76 12.93
N VAL A 237 -9.63 -14.41 11.84
CA VAL A 237 -9.23 -13.03 11.54
C VAL A 237 -10.46 -12.11 11.50
N LEU A 238 -11.52 -12.47 10.77
CA LEU A 238 -12.75 -11.69 10.72
C LEU A 238 -13.42 -11.56 12.08
N LYS A 239 -13.48 -12.65 12.85
CA LYS A 239 -14.04 -12.63 14.21
C LYS A 239 -13.28 -11.64 15.11
N ARG A 240 -11.95 -11.60 15.03
CA ARG A 240 -11.11 -10.67 15.82
C ARG A 240 -11.20 -9.23 15.32
N LEU A 241 -11.32 -9.01 14.01
CA LEU A 241 -11.59 -7.68 13.45
C LEU A 241 -12.94 -7.12 13.92
N GLY A 242 -13.92 -7.99 14.12
CA GLY A 242 -15.23 -7.64 14.65
C GLY A 242 -16.21 -7.15 13.57
N PRO A 243 -17.45 -6.82 13.95
CA PRO A 243 -18.55 -6.65 13.01
C PRO A 243 -18.41 -5.44 12.08
N ALA A 244 -17.55 -4.46 12.39
CA ALA A 244 -17.29 -3.32 11.51
C ALA A 244 -16.66 -3.74 10.17
N TYR A 245 -15.98 -4.90 10.14
CA TYR A 245 -15.30 -5.45 8.98
C TYR A 245 -16.16 -6.52 8.30
N VAL A 246 -16.32 -6.41 6.98
CA VAL A 246 -17.12 -7.32 6.17
C VAL A 246 -16.26 -7.86 5.03
N ALA A 247 -16.00 -9.17 5.05
CA ALA A 247 -15.38 -9.83 3.90
C ALA A 247 -16.36 -9.91 2.73
N VAL A 248 -15.87 -9.54 1.55
CA VAL A 248 -16.62 -9.59 0.29
C VAL A 248 -15.73 -10.17 -0.81
N ARG A 249 -16.35 -10.62 -1.90
CA ARG A 249 -15.60 -11.04 -3.09
C ARG A 249 -14.87 -9.85 -3.75
N PRO A 250 -13.80 -10.06 -4.52
CA PRO A 250 -13.10 -8.97 -5.22
C PRO A 250 -13.99 -8.17 -6.19
N ASP A 251 -14.93 -8.82 -6.88
CA ASP A 251 -15.90 -8.17 -7.76
C ASP A 251 -16.91 -7.34 -6.96
N HIS A 252 -17.31 -7.82 -5.78
CA HIS A 252 -18.15 -7.05 -4.86
C HIS A 252 -17.42 -5.85 -4.27
N LEU A 253 -16.14 -5.99 -3.93
CA LEU A 253 -15.30 -4.89 -3.43
C LEU A 253 -15.27 -3.74 -4.43
N SER A 254 -15.04 -4.05 -5.71
CA SER A 254 -15.09 -3.06 -6.79
C SER A 254 -16.45 -2.38 -6.90
N HIS A 255 -17.53 -3.18 -6.93
CA HIS A 255 -18.88 -2.67 -7.07
C HIS A 255 -19.25 -1.70 -5.93
N LEU A 256 -18.94 -2.07 -4.68
CA LEU A 256 -19.21 -1.26 -3.50
C LEU A 256 -18.40 0.04 -3.52
N PHE A 257 -17.12 -0.02 -3.91
CA PHE A 257 -16.30 1.18 -4.09
C PHE A 257 -16.89 2.13 -5.13
N GLN A 258 -17.32 1.61 -6.29
CA GLN A 258 -17.89 2.44 -7.35
C GLN A 258 -19.20 3.11 -6.92
N GLN A 259 -20.06 2.40 -6.18
CA GLN A 259 -21.27 2.99 -5.60
C GLN A 259 -20.93 4.14 -4.63
N ASP A 260 -19.97 3.92 -3.74
CA ASP A 260 -19.55 4.91 -2.77
C ASP A 260 -18.89 6.13 -3.44
N PHE A 261 -17.99 5.89 -4.40
CA PHE A 261 -17.34 6.95 -5.15
C PHE A 261 -18.35 7.83 -5.91
N GLY A 262 -19.37 7.23 -6.52
CA GLY A 262 -20.48 7.94 -7.15
C GLY A 262 -21.28 8.80 -6.16
N ARG A 263 -21.47 8.35 -4.91
CA ARG A 263 -22.14 9.13 -3.85
C ARG A 263 -21.27 10.30 -3.38
N ARG A 264 -19.97 10.07 -3.16
CA ARG A 264 -19.02 11.09 -2.70
C ARG A 264 -18.85 12.21 -3.71
N LYS A 265 -18.89 11.88 -5.01
CA LYS A 265 -18.62 12.73 -6.18
C LYS A 265 -17.18 13.21 -6.30
N LEU A 266 -16.52 13.46 -5.17
CA LEU A 266 -15.13 13.86 -5.05
C LEU A 266 -14.42 13.03 -3.98
N LEU A 267 -13.33 12.37 -4.38
CA LEU A 267 -12.43 11.64 -3.50
C LEU A 267 -11.09 12.37 -3.45
N ALA A 268 -10.51 12.49 -2.27
CA ALA A 268 -9.17 13.03 -2.09
C ALA A 268 -8.24 11.91 -1.65
N ARG A 269 -7.14 11.73 -2.37
CA ARG A 269 -5.98 10.96 -1.92
C ARG A 269 -5.03 11.92 -1.22
N LEU A 270 -4.95 11.81 0.09
CA LEU A 270 -4.14 12.64 0.97
C LEU A 270 -3.37 11.72 1.93
N PRO A 271 -2.18 12.13 2.41
CA PRO A 271 -1.57 11.45 3.55
C PRO A 271 -2.51 11.58 4.75
N GLU A 272 -2.78 10.48 5.45
CA GLU A 272 -3.60 10.51 6.69
C GLU A 272 -2.91 11.29 7.80
N ARG A 273 -1.58 11.17 7.84
CA ARG A 273 -0.70 11.85 8.77
C ARG A 273 0.56 12.32 8.06
N ILE A 274 0.97 13.54 8.37
CA ILE A 274 2.29 14.07 8.04
C ILE A 274 3.09 14.34 9.32
N VAL A 275 4.40 14.40 9.18
CA VAL A 275 5.28 14.96 10.21
C VAL A 275 5.73 16.34 9.72
N ALA A 276 5.70 17.32 10.61
CA ALA A 276 6.19 18.66 10.35
C ALA A 276 7.20 19.03 11.43
N VAL A 277 8.24 19.78 11.07
CA VAL A 277 9.19 20.32 12.04
C VAL A 277 8.80 21.75 12.36
N GLU A 278 8.68 22.05 13.65
CA GLU A 278 8.28 23.37 14.12
C GLU A 278 9.18 24.47 13.52
N GLY A 279 8.54 25.50 12.95
CA GLY A 279 9.27 26.61 12.36
C GLY A 279 9.93 26.32 11.00
N LEU A 280 9.68 25.18 10.35
CA LEU A 280 10.08 24.92 8.97
C LEU A 280 8.87 24.85 8.00
N PRO A 281 8.99 25.36 6.76
CA PRO A 281 7.97 25.16 5.74
C PRO A 281 7.88 23.66 5.41
N THR A 282 6.67 23.12 5.43
CA THR A 282 6.35 21.75 5.03
C THR A 282 5.43 21.80 3.83
N ARG A 283 5.73 21.01 2.80
CA ARG A 283 4.85 20.77 1.66
C ARG A 283 4.25 19.37 1.76
N LEU A 284 2.93 19.28 1.59
CA LEU A 284 2.23 18.03 1.35
C LEU A 284 1.61 18.05 -0.05
N THR A 285 1.47 16.86 -0.65
CA THR A 285 0.83 16.68 -1.96
C THR A 285 -0.45 15.88 -1.81
N GLY A 286 -1.48 16.28 -2.55
CA GLY A 286 -2.75 15.57 -2.62
C GLY A 286 -3.19 15.35 -4.06
N THR A 287 -4.12 14.43 -4.27
CA THR A 287 -4.75 14.20 -5.58
C THR A 287 -6.25 14.12 -5.42
N PHE A 288 -6.99 14.88 -6.23
CA PHE A 288 -8.44 14.76 -6.32
C PHE A 288 -8.87 13.88 -7.48
N TYR A 289 -9.94 13.11 -7.25
CA TYR A 289 -10.61 12.31 -8.25
C TYR A 289 -12.10 12.63 -8.24
N ALA A 290 -12.68 12.86 -9.42
CA ALA A 290 -14.09 13.12 -9.58
C ALA A 290 -14.78 11.90 -10.21
N SER A 291 -15.94 11.51 -9.68
CA SER A 291 -16.73 10.40 -10.25
C SER A 291 -17.46 10.80 -11.53
N SER A 292 -17.49 12.10 -11.84
CA SER A 292 -18.14 12.68 -13.02
C SER A 292 -17.43 12.27 -14.33
N THR A 293 -18.21 12.15 -15.40
CA THR A 293 -17.70 12.03 -16.77
C THR A 293 -17.28 13.37 -17.36
N GLU A 294 -17.86 14.46 -16.87
CA GLU A 294 -17.47 15.83 -17.21
C GLU A 294 -16.41 16.36 -16.24
N PRO A 295 -15.47 17.22 -16.70
CA PRO A 295 -14.48 17.85 -15.83
C PRO A 295 -15.12 18.67 -14.69
N VAL A 296 -14.55 18.55 -13.49
CA VAL A 296 -15.02 19.26 -12.29
C VAL A 296 -13.96 20.27 -11.84
N THR A 297 -14.31 21.55 -11.79
CA THR A 297 -13.44 22.57 -11.20
C THR A 297 -13.56 22.56 -9.66
N VAL A 298 -12.41 22.56 -8.99
CA VAL A 298 -12.29 22.56 -7.54
C VAL A 298 -11.43 23.75 -7.11
N GLN A 299 -11.94 24.57 -6.19
CA GLN A 299 -11.20 25.64 -5.53
C GLN A 299 -10.73 25.15 -4.16
N LEU A 300 -9.47 25.44 -3.80
CA LEU A 300 -8.85 24.99 -2.56
C LEU A 300 -8.61 26.14 -1.60
N SER A 301 -8.92 25.89 -0.34
CA SER A 301 -8.56 26.72 0.79
C SER A 301 -8.23 25.88 2.02
N THR A 302 -7.71 26.52 3.06
CA THR A 302 -7.36 25.90 4.34
C THR A 302 -7.75 26.83 5.47
N THR A 303 -7.76 26.33 6.70
CA THR A 303 -7.93 27.14 7.91
C THR A 303 -6.60 27.68 8.42
N ASP A 304 -6.64 28.57 9.43
CA ASP A 304 -5.49 29.22 10.07
C ASP A 304 -4.50 28.28 10.81
N ALA A 305 -4.68 26.97 10.68
CA ALA A 305 -3.83 25.92 11.26
C ALA A 305 -2.44 25.82 10.59
N ILE A 306 -2.24 26.52 9.48
CA ILE A 306 -1.01 26.53 8.70
C ILE A 306 -0.68 27.97 8.31
N LYS A 307 0.41 28.49 8.88
CA LYS A 307 0.89 29.84 8.58
C LYS A 307 1.53 29.88 7.19
N ASP A 308 1.36 31.00 6.48
CA ASP A 308 1.90 31.22 5.13
C ASP A 308 1.44 30.14 4.12
N ALA A 309 0.21 29.65 4.28
CA ALA A 309 -0.34 28.58 3.46
C ALA A 309 -0.53 28.97 2.00
N LYS A 310 -0.03 28.14 1.09
CA LYS A 310 -0.15 28.31 -0.35
C LYS A 310 -0.50 26.99 -1.03
N PHE A 311 -1.57 27.01 -1.82
CA PHE A 311 -1.93 25.91 -2.71
C PHE A 311 -1.35 26.11 -4.11
N GLU A 312 -0.80 25.05 -4.69
CA GLU A 312 -0.31 25.03 -6.06
C GLU A 312 -0.83 23.79 -6.83
N PRO A 313 -1.75 23.98 -7.79
CA PRO A 313 -2.56 25.19 -8.00
C PRO A 313 -3.64 25.34 -6.90
N SER A 314 -4.11 26.58 -6.66
CA SER A 314 -5.24 26.85 -5.76
C SER A 314 -6.61 26.55 -6.39
N GLN A 315 -6.66 26.49 -7.72
CA GLN A 315 -7.80 26.05 -8.50
C GLN A 315 -7.35 24.96 -9.46
N LEU A 316 -8.05 23.82 -9.50
CA LEU A 316 -7.74 22.71 -10.39
C LEU A 316 -8.99 22.18 -11.08
N THR A 317 -8.79 21.61 -12.26
CA THR A 317 -9.83 20.89 -13.00
C THR A 317 -9.55 19.40 -12.91
N VAL A 318 -10.48 18.67 -12.30
CA VAL A 318 -10.44 17.22 -12.15
C VAL A 318 -11.15 16.59 -13.35
N ALA A 319 -10.38 16.06 -14.30
CA ALA A 319 -10.92 15.39 -15.48
C ALA A 319 -11.39 13.97 -15.15
N ALA A 320 -12.38 13.47 -15.90
CA ALA A 320 -12.91 12.12 -15.70
C ALA A 320 -11.82 11.04 -15.80
N GLY A 321 -11.82 10.12 -14.84
CA GLY A 321 -10.85 9.03 -14.76
C GLY A 321 -9.40 9.50 -14.63
N THR A 322 -9.12 10.76 -14.30
CA THR A 322 -7.77 11.30 -14.16
C THR A 322 -7.65 12.04 -12.84
N GLY A 323 -6.63 11.70 -12.06
CA GLY A 323 -6.33 12.41 -10.82
C GLY A 323 -5.76 13.79 -11.13
N ALA A 324 -6.20 14.80 -10.41
CA ALA A 324 -5.62 16.15 -10.48
C ALA A 324 -4.87 16.44 -9.18
N GLN A 325 -3.56 16.67 -9.32
CA GLN A 325 -2.65 16.88 -8.21
C GLN A 325 -2.64 18.35 -7.76
N PHE A 326 -2.40 18.54 -6.47
CA PHE A 326 -2.11 19.84 -5.87
C PHE A 326 -1.06 19.67 -4.79
N SER A 327 -0.36 20.74 -4.45
CA SER A 327 0.45 20.82 -3.23
C SER A 327 -0.07 21.90 -2.29
N LEU A 328 0.13 21.70 -0.99
CA LEU A 328 -0.09 22.70 0.05
C LEU A 328 1.24 22.90 0.78
N THR A 329 1.79 24.11 0.69
CA THR A 329 3.02 24.51 1.38
C THR A 329 2.70 25.52 2.46
N GLY A 330 3.31 25.39 3.64
CA GLY A 330 3.19 26.37 4.73
C GLY A 330 3.83 25.85 6.01
N ARG A 331 3.58 26.50 7.13
CA ARG A 331 4.13 26.15 8.45
C ARG A 331 3.00 25.67 9.37
N PRO A 332 2.81 24.35 9.54
CA PRO A 332 1.78 23.83 10.43
C PRO A 332 1.96 24.34 11.86
N GLN A 333 0.85 24.73 12.50
CA GLN A 333 0.83 25.29 13.87
C GLN A 333 0.00 24.45 14.84
N THR A 334 -0.73 23.46 14.33
CA THR A 334 -1.60 22.57 15.11
C THR A 334 -1.37 21.12 14.70
N ASP A 335 -2.02 20.18 15.38
CA ASP A 335 -1.99 18.75 15.11
C ASP A 335 -2.91 18.32 13.95
N GLN A 336 -3.55 19.27 13.27
CA GLN A 336 -4.46 18.98 12.17
C GLN A 336 -4.48 20.08 11.11
N ILE A 337 -4.42 19.71 9.83
CA ILE A 337 -4.64 20.62 8.71
C ILE A 337 -5.99 20.29 8.08
N ALA A 338 -6.85 21.30 7.93
CA ALA A 338 -8.11 21.17 7.23
C ALA A 338 -7.98 21.67 5.78
N ILE A 339 -8.21 20.79 4.81
CA ILE A 339 -8.25 21.14 3.39
C ILE A 339 -9.72 21.27 2.98
N VAL A 340 -10.10 22.44 2.49
CA VAL A 340 -11.46 22.74 2.05
C VAL A 340 -11.47 22.79 0.52
N ALA A 341 -12.32 21.95 -0.08
CA ALA A 341 -12.51 21.88 -1.51
C ALA A 341 -13.92 22.36 -1.87
N GLN A 342 -14.02 23.48 -2.57
CA GLN A 342 -15.27 24.00 -3.09
C GLN A 342 -15.47 23.50 -4.53
N ALA A 343 -16.56 22.77 -4.77
CA ALA A 343 -16.92 22.22 -6.07
C ALA A 343 -18.39 22.55 -6.43
N PRO A 344 -18.84 22.32 -7.67
CA PRO A 344 -20.22 22.62 -8.10
C PRO A 344 -21.31 21.87 -7.30
N PHE A 345 -20.98 20.73 -6.68
CA PHE A 345 -21.88 19.96 -5.83
C PHE A 345 -21.72 20.26 -4.33
N GLY A 346 -21.12 21.40 -4.00
CA GLY A 346 -20.94 21.91 -2.64
C GLY A 346 -19.52 21.76 -2.11
N THR A 347 -19.35 22.16 -0.85
CA THR A 347 -18.07 22.13 -0.14
C THR A 347 -17.76 20.71 0.40
N ARG A 348 -16.50 20.33 0.36
CA ARG A 348 -15.94 19.15 1.03
C ARG A 348 -14.81 19.58 1.94
N ARG A 349 -14.72 18.96 3.11
CA ARG A 349 -13.66 19.21 4.08
C ARG A 349 -12.92 17.91 4.33
N TYR A 350 -11.62 17.96 4.17
CA TYR A 350 -10.69 16.87 4.44
C TYR A 350 -9.78 17.28 5.59
N SER A 351 -9.21 16.31 6.27
CA SER A 351 -8.32 16.55 7.40
C SER A 351 -7.10 15.66 7.31
N VAL A 352 -5.94 16.25 7.60
CA VAL A 352 -4.65 15.58 7.64
C VAL A 352 -4.10 15.77 9.05
N SER A 353 -3.78 14.68 9.74
CA SER A 353 -3.16 14.74 11.07
C SER A 353 -1.71 15.21 10.94
N VAL A 354 -1.24 16.01 11.87
CA VAL A 354 0.12 16.55 11.89
C VAL A 354 0.81 16.15 13.18
N ARG A 355 1.92 15.42 13.06
CA ARG A 355 2.88 15.30 14.15
C ARG A 355 3.87 16.45 14.07
N LEU A 356 3.68 17.47 14.88
CA LEU A 356 4.60 18.60 14.98
C LEU A 356 5.78 18.24 15.88
N VAL A 357 6.98 18.15 15.33
CA VAL A 357 8.23 17.89 16.06
C VAL A 357 8.80 19.21 16.54
N SER A 358 8.91 19.39 17.85
CA SER A 358 9.44 20.62 18.44
C SER A 358 10.97 20.67 18.40
N ALA A 359 11.54 21.87 18.54
CA ALA A 359 12.99 22.05 18.64
C ALA A 359 13.63 21.29 19.82
N GLN A 360 12.87 21.00 20.88
CA GLN A 360 13.36 20.30 22.08
C GLN A 360 13.46 18.78 21.88
N GLU A 361 12.68 18.23 20.95
CA GLU A 361 12.75 16.81 20.61
C GLU A 361 13.94 16.49 19.71
N LEU A 362 14.43 17.48 18.95
CA LEU A 362 15.50 17.30 18.00
C LEU A 362 16.87 17.20 18.68
N THR A 363 17.61 16.16 18.35
CA THR A 363 18.99 15.95 18.83
C THR A 363 19.95 15.73 17.67
N GLY A 364 21.02 16.55 17.67
CA GLY A 364 22.08 16.49 16.67
C GLY A 364 21.70 17.05 15.29
N ALA A 365 22.75 17.47 14.56
CA ALA A 365 22.75 18.11 13.23
C ALA A 365 21.88 19.37 13.07
N ARG A 366 22.37 20.31 12.25
CA ARG A 366 21.60 21.50 11.86
C ARG A 366 20.52 21.07 10.87
N LEU A 367 19.27 21.44 11.12
CA LEU A 367 18.19 21.22 10.15
C LEU A 367 18.52 21.92 8.81
N PRO A 368 18.16 21.33 7.67
CA PRO A 368 18.38 21.95 6.37
C PRO A 368 17.55 23.23 6.24
N SER A 369 18.04 24.17 5.46
CA SER A 369 17.22 25.27 4.93
C SER A 369 16.42 24.80 3.72
N GLY A 370 15.30 25.45 3.44
CA GLY A 370 14.40 25.12 2.34
C GLY A 370 13.03 24.62 2.81
N THR A 371 12.24 24.11 1.87
CA THR A 371 10.93 23.50 2.11
C THR A 371 11.07 21.99 2.24
N LEU A 372 10.51 21.44 3.31
CA LEU A 372 10.45 19.99 3.53
C LEU A 372 9.21 19.41 2.85
N CYS A 373 9.41 18.73 1.71
CA CYS A 373 8.35 18.04 0.99
C CYS A 373 8.14 16.65 1.58
N PHE A 374 7.02 16.44 2.28
CA PHE A 374 6.73 15.20 2.99
C PHE A 374 6.69 14.01 2.04
N ALA A 375 7.55 13.02 2.28
CA ALA A 375 7.67 11.82 1.46
C ALA A 375 7.06 10.59 2.14
N GLY A 376 7.09 10.51 3.48
CA GLY A 376 6.44 9.44 4.21
C GLY A 376 6.80 9.39 5.69
N ILE A 377 6.03 8.62 6.45
CA ILE A 377 6.32 8.21 7.83
C ILE A 377 6.13 6.70 7.93
N TYR A 378 7.07 6.04 8.59
CA TYR A 378 7.13 4.59 8.71
C TYR A 378 7.27 4.21 10.19
N GLU A 379 6.22 3.60 10.74
CA GLU A 379 6.23 3.05 12.10
C GLU A 379 7.14 1.83 12.17
N ALA A 380 8.00 1.77 13.18
CA ALA A 380 9.04 0.78 13.28
C ALA A 380 8.48 -0.64 13.34
N GLU A 381 7.40 -0.87 14.07
CA GLU A 381 6.71 -2.15 14.19
C GLU A 381 6.09 -2.65 12.88
N ASN A 382 5.90 -1.77 11.90
CA ASN A 382 5.41 -2.11 10.57
C ASN A 382 6.55 -2.29 9.53
N LEU A 383 7.80 -2.03 9.91
CA LEU A 383 8.98 -2.28 9.09
C LEU A 383 9.47 -3.73 9.23
N ALA A 384 10.49 -4.12 8.46
CA ALA A 384 11.08 -5.45 8.59
C ALA A 384 12.08 -5.49 9.77
N HIS A 385 12.11 -6.63 10.46
CA HIS A 385 12.97 -6.86 11.63
C HIS A 385 13.75 -8.16 11.49
N ASN A 386 15.02 -8.16 11.87
CA ASN A 386 15.80 -9.41 12.01
C ASN A 386 15.84 -9.93 13.45
N SER A 387 15.68 -9.04 14.44
CA SER A 387 15.69 -9.36 15.87
C SER A 387 15.13 -8.19 16.69
N GLY A 388 15.01 -8.35 18.00
CA GLY A 388 14.32 -7.39 18.87
C GLY A 388 12.89 -7.84 19.16
N THR A 389 12.13 -6.97 19.81
CA THR A 389 10.76 -7.25 20.21
C THR A 389 9.88 -6.01 20.13
N LEU A 390 8.57 -6.23 20.01
CA LEU A 390 7.58 -5.18 20.13
C LEU A 390 7.54 -4.66 21.57
N LEU A 391 7.70 -3.35 21.73
CA LEU A 391 7.59 -2.64 22.99
C LEU A 391 6.26 -1.91 23.04
N SER A 392 5.42 -2.24 24.03
CA SER A 392 4.24 -1.42 24.34
C SER A 392 4.68 -0.21 25.16
N ASP A 393 4.48 0.98 24.60
CA ASP A 393 4.92 2.25 25.18
C ASP A 393 3.96 3.38 24.79
N VAL A 394 3.22 3.91 25.77
CA VAL A 394 2.23 4.97 25.56
C VAL A 394 2.82 6.28 25.00
N ALA A 395 4.14 6.49 25.13
CA ALA A 395 4.83 7.67 24.58
C ALA A 395 5.25 7.48 23.11
N ALA A 396 5.19 6.25 22.60
CA ALA A 396 5.41 5.93 21.20
C ALA A 396 4.14 6.21 20.37
N SER A 397 4.33 6.44 19.08
CA SER A 397 3.24 6.49 18.12
C SER A 397 2.47 5.17 18.14
N GLY A 398 1.13 5.23 18.10
CA GLY A 398 0.32 4.00 18.19
C GLY A 398 0.50 3.20 19.50
N SER A 399 1.13 3.78 20.52
CA SER A 399 1.52 3.10 21.76
C SER A 399 2.45 1.89 21.59
N SER A 400 3.20 1.84 20.47
CA SER A 400 4.08 0.72 20.13
C SER A 400 5.40 1.22 19.53
N ALA A 401 6.50 0.52 19.81
CA ALA A 401 7.81 0.76 19.22
C ALA A 401 8.56 -0.55 19.03
N TRP A 402 9.63 -0.57 18.24
CA TRP A 402 10.49 -1.74 18.12
C TRP A 402 11.74 -1.60 18.98
N LYS A 403 11.93 -2.49 19.95
CA LYS A 403 13.03 -2.46 20.92
C LYS A 403 14.08 -3.51 20.59
N ALA A 404 15.34 -3.12 20.73
CA ALA A 404 16.51 -4.00 20.76
C ALA A 404 17.22 -3.87 22.11
N ASP A 405 17.46 -5.00 22.77
CA ASP A 405 18.27 -5.12 23.97
C ASP A 405 18.99 -6.48 24.01
N GLU A 406 19.85 -6.69 25.01
CA GLU A 406 20.67 -7.90 25.16
C GLU A 406 19.86 -9.19 25.30
N ALA A 407 18.58 -9.10 25.72
CA ALA A 407 17.71 -10.25 25.90
C ALA A 407 16.97 -10.63 24.60
N THR A 408 16.68 -9.66 23.74
CA THR A 408 15.73 -9.83 22.63
C THR A 408 16.34 -9.65 21.25
N ALA A 409 17.51 -9.02 21.14
CA ALA A 409 18.14 -8.69 19.87
C ALA A 409 19.54 -9.29 19.73
N LYS A 410 19.95 -9.52 18.48
CA LYS A 410 21.34 -9.82 18.13
C LYS A 410 22.02 -8.53 17.64
N PRO A 411 23.32 -8.34 17.89
CA PRO A 411 24.06 -7.22 17.30
C PRO A 411 23.93 -7.24 15.77
N GLY A 412 23.55 -6.11 15.17
CA GLY A 412 23.24 -6.02 13.74
C GLY A 412 22.05 -5.13 13.41
N TYR A 413 21.54 -5.24 12.19
CA TYR A 413 20.35 -4.50 11.74
C TYR A 413 19.11 -5.08 12.41
N VAL A 414 18.45 -4.28 13.25
CA VAL A 414 17.26 -4.69 14.02
C VAL A 414 15.97 -4.23 13.37
N VAL A 415 15.98 -3.07 12.71
CA VAL A 415 14.86 -2.53 11.93
C VAL A 415 15.40 -2.06 10.57
N TYR A 416 14.69 -2.39 9.49
CA TYR A 416 15.04 -1.95 8.13
C TYR A 416 13.82 -1.91 7.20
N GLY A 417 13.93 -1.15 6.11
CA GLY A 417 12.83 -0.85 5.18
C GLY A 417 12.68 0.67 5.02
N PRO A 418 11.63 1.20 4.37
CA PRO A 418 10.41 0.54 3.88
C PRO A 418 10.52 -0.01 2.45
N TYR A 419 11.63 0.22 1.74
CA TYR A 419 11.78 -0.05 0.30
C TYR A 419 10.82 0.78 -0.58
N ALA A 420 10.33 1.90 -0.05
CA ALA A 420 9.42 2.79 -0.76
C ALA A 420 10.16 3.48 -1.92
N PRO A 421 9.61 3.48 -3.14
CA PRO A 421 10.25 4.14 -4.27
C PRO A 421 10.25 5.67 -4.08
N ILE A 422 11.42 6.28 -4.19
CA ILE A 422 11.59 7.74 -4.13
C ILE A 422 12.35 8.25 -5.38
N PRO A 423 12.12 9.49 -5.83
CA PRO A 423 12.90 10.07 -6.91
C PRO A 423 14.35 10.36 -6.49
N ALA A 424 15.23 10.61 -7.46
CA ALA A 424 16.56 11.11 -7.16
C ALA A 424 16.46 12.51 -6.53
N GLY A 425 17.27 12.80 -5.51
CA GLY A 425 17.23 14.10 -4.84
C GLY A 425 17.92 14.15 -3.50
N ARG A 426 17.81 15.30 -2.83
CA ARG A 426 18.29 15.57 -1.47
C ARG A 426 17.15 15.39 -0.47
N TYR A 427 17.42 14.73 0.65
CA TYR A 427 16.40 14.29 1.60
C TYR A 427 16.84 14.47 3.05
N LEU A 428 15.85 14.58 3.94
CA LEU A 428 16.00 14.50 5.39
C LEU A 428 15.27 13.26 5.90
N ALA A 429 15.92 12.46 6.74
CA ALA A 429 15.28 11.45 7.58
C ALA A 429 15.34 11.88 9.05
N LEU A 430 14.23 11.76 9.77
CA LEU A 430 14.17 11.88 11.24
C LEU A 430 13.86 10.50 11.83
N PHE A 431 14.74 10.00 12.69
CA PHE A 431 14.54 8.77 13.45
C PHE A 431 14.11 9.14 14.88
N ARG A 432 12.90 8.74 15.29
CA ARG A 432 12.43 8.96 16.66
C ARG A 432 12.82 7.77 17.54
N LEU A 433 13.73 8.00 18.46
CA LEU A 433 14.42 6.96 19.25
C LEU A 433 14.37 7.25 20.74
N LYS A 434 14.33 6.20 21.54
CA LYS A 434 14.52 6.22 22.99
C LYS A 434 15.54 5.14 23.36
N GLY A 435 16.37 5.34 24.38
CA GLY A 435 17.34 4.30 24.74
C GLY A 435 18.29 4.68 25.87
N SER A 436 19.04 3.68 26.34
CA SER A 436 20.01 3.84 27.43
C SER A 436 21.26 4.62 27.05
N SER A 437 21.84 5.26 28.07
CA SER A 437 23.22 5.76 27.99
C SER A 437 24.18 4.60 27.65
N GLY A 438 25.16 4.84 26.77
CA GLY A 438 26.14 3.82 26.33
C GLY A 438 25.75 2.96 25.11
N ASN A 439 24.58 3.18 24.50
CA ASN A 439 24.25 2.56 23.21
C ASN A 439 25.24 3.00 22.13
N ALA A 440 25.67 2.04 21.31
CA ALA A 440 26.27 2.32 20.01
C ALA A 440 25.30 1.90 18.91
N ALA A 441 24.20 2.65 18.77
CA ALA A 441 23.33 2.50 17.63
C ALA A 441 23.91 3.23 16.42
N VAL A 442 23.69 2.70 15.22
CA VAL A 442 24.02 3.37 13.97
C VAL A 442 22.75 3.46 13.15
N LEU A 443 22.45 4.67 12.70
CA LEU A 443 21.36 4.98 11.79
C LEU A 443 21.95 5.15 10.40
N ASP A 444 21.30 4.58 9.40
CA ASP A 444 21.70 4.83 8.02
C ASP A 444 20.52 4.84 7.05
N THR A 445 20.79 5.42 5.89
CA THR A 445 19.94 5.38 4.71
C THR A 445 20.71 4.73 3.58
N CYS A 446 20.05 3.99 2.71
CA CYS A 446 20.64 3.31 1.56
C CYS A 446 19.59 3.07 0.46
N VAL A 447 20.09 2.71 -0.73
CA VAL A 447 19.23 2.11 -1.76
C VAL A 447 18.84 0.70 -1.31
N GLY A 448 17.58 0.34 -1.53
CA GLY A 448 16.98 -0.93 -1.13
C GLY A 448 17.84 -2.14 -1.49
N GLY A 449 18.11 -2.97 -0.49
CA GLY A 449 19.11 -4.04 -0.54
C GLY A 449 20.45 -3.65 0.08
N GLY A 450 20.55 -2.47 0.70
CA GLY A 450 21.69 -2.04 1.50
C GLY A 450 22.86 -1.43 0.74
N ASN A 451 22.77 -1.19 -0.58
CA ASN A 451 23.89 -0.70 -1.39
C ASN A 451 23.44 0.19 -2.57
N PRO A 452 23.97 1.42 -2.72
CA PRO A 452 24.90 2.11 -1.83
C PRO A 452 24.23 2.62 -0.54
N ILE A 453 25.03 2.75 0.52
CA ILE A 453 24.68 3.56 1.70
C ILE A 453 24.75 5.02 1.29
N THR A 454 23.64 5.75 1.49
CA THR A 454 23.49 7.16 1.10
C THR A 454 23.86 8.12 2.22
N ALA A 455 23.67 7.74 3.48
CA ALA A 455 24.22 8.45 4.64
C ALA A 455 24.23 7.54 5.88
N GLN A 456 25.08 7.84 6.85
CA GLN A 456 25.18 7.11 8.11
C GLN A 456 25.52 8.05 9.27
N LYS A 457 24.96 7.76 10.45
CA LYS A 457 25.24 8.46 11.71
C LYS A 457 25.37 7.45 12.85
N THR A 458 26.46 7.53 13.59
CA THR A 458 26.59 6.87 14.90
C THR A 458 25.87 7.71 15.94
N VAL A 459 24.98 7.10 16.70
CA VAL A 459 24.20 7.77 17.75
C VAL A 459 25.09 8.00 18.97
N GLY A 460 25.26 9.27 19.36
CA GLY A 460 25.98 9.64 20.56
C GLY A 460 25.18 9.34 21.83
N THR A 461 25.87 9.03 22.92
CA THR A 461 25.23 8.69 24.21
C THR A 461 24.40 9.82 24.81
N ALA A 462 24.74 11.08 24.49
CA ALA A 462 23.98 12.26 24.92
C ALA A 462 22.81 12.62 23.98
N GLU A 463 22.66 11.93 22.84
CA GLU A 463 21.57 12.19 21.88
C GLU A 463 20.32 11.33 22.17
N LEU A 464 20.44 10.36 23.09
CA LEU A 464 19.35 9.50 23.56
C LEU A 464 18.97 9.85 24.99
N ASP A 465 17.72 9.53 25.32
CA ASP A 465 17.12 9.70 26.63
C ASP A 465 16.38 8.40 26.97
N GLU A 466 16.42 7.97 28.23
CA GLU A 466 15.81 6.70 28.66
C GLU A 466 14.30 6.83 28.88
N GLN A 467 13.81 8.05 29.13
CA GLN A 467 12.42 8.33 29.48
C GLN A 467 11.68 8.99 28.31
N GLN A 468 12.38 9.78 27.50
CA GLN A 468 11.80 10.58 26.42
C GLN A 468 12.33 10.16 25.05
N TYR A 469 11.44 10.13 24.06
CA TYR A 469 11.87 9.97 22.67
C TYR A 469 12.53 11.25 22.15
N ARG A 470 13.63 11.09 21.43
CA ARG A 470 14.36 12.13 20.70
C ARG A 470 14.33 11.86 19.21
N CYS A 471 14.31 12.92 18.40
CA CYS A 471 14.33 12.86 16.94
C CYS A 471 15.73 13.18 16.43
N LEU A 472 16.40 12.18 15.86
CA LEU A 472 17.74 12.33 15.29
C LEU A 472 17.65 12.57 13.79
N ALA A 473 18.25 13.68 13.34
CA ALA A 473 18.27 14.06 11.93
C ALA A 473 19.44 13.43 11.16
N LEU A 474 19.15 12.98 9.93
CA LEU A 474 20.12 12.48 8.96
C LEU A 474 19.77 13.00 7.56
N GLU A 475 20.58 13.90 7.02
CA GLU A 475 20.46 14.39 5.64
C GLU A 475 21.21 13.44 4.68
N PHE A 476 20.66 13.21 3.48
CA PHE A 476 21.23 12.31 2.49
C PHE A 476 20.86 12.69 1.05
N HIS A 477 21.65 12.20 0.10
CA HIS A 477 21.32 12.24 -1.34
C HIS A 477 20.97 10.83 -1.81
N HIS A 478 19.82 10.66 -2.45
CA HIS A 478 19.37 9.38 -2.97
C HIS A 478 19.39 9.37 -4.50
N PRO A 479 19.88 8.30 -5.17
CA PRO A 479 19.93 8.22 -6.64
C PRO A 479 18.58 7.91 -7.29
N GLY A 480 17.53 7.74 -6.48
CA GLY A 480 16.22 7.27 -6.89
C GLY A 480 16.08 5.75 -6.79
N GLY A 481 14.84 5.27 -6.79
CA GLY A 481 14.52 3.86 -6.55
C GLY A 481 14.09 3.58 -5.10
N PRO A 482 14.15 2.33 -4.62
CA PRO A 482 13.64 1.98 -3.29
C PRO A 482 14.54 2.59 -2.20
N LEU A 483 13.94 3.34 -1.28
CA LEU A 483 14.58 3.84 -0.06
C LEU A 483 14.60 2.78 1.02
N GLU A 484 15.76 2.55 1.62
CA GLU A 484 15.90 1.77 2.84
C GLU A 484 16.55 2.64 3.94
N THR A 485 15.94 2.61 5.11
CA THR A 485 16.37 3.25 6.36
C THR A 485 16.61 2.14 7.35
N ARG A 486 17.68 2.23 8.15
CA ARG A 486 18.09 1.12 9.02
C ARG A 486 18.51 1.60 10.40
N LEU A 487 18.13 0.82 11.40
CA LEU A 487 18.69 0.88 12.75
C LEU A 487 19.58 -0.34 12.95
N ARG A 488 20.87 -0.09 13.16
CA ARG A 488 21.85 -1.10 13.57
C ARG A 488 22.18 -0.94 15.04
N TRP A 489 22.00 -2.00 15.82
CA TRP A 489 22.30 -2.01 17.25
C TRP A 489 23.62 -2.75 17.53
N SER A 490 24.46 -2.22 18.43
CA SER A 490 25.81 -2.74 18.70
C SER A 490 25.87 -3.96 19.60
N GLY A 491 24.79 -4.29 20.32
CA GLY A 491 24.81 -5.34 21.33
C GLY A 491 25.03 -4.86 22.77
N ARG A 492 25.02 -3.55 23.04
CA ARG A 492 25.15 -3.00 24.40
C ARG A 492 24.05 -2.00 24.68
N GLY A 493 23.48 -2.05 25.88
CA GLY A 493 22.38 -1.18 26.29
C GLY A 493 21.06 -1.57 25.65
N TRP A 494 20.14 -0.62 25.49
CA TRP A 494 18.88 -0.87 24.77
C TRP A 494 18.42 0.34 23.97
N VAL A 495 17.87 0.13 22.78
CA VAL A 495 17.32 1.20 21.93
C VAL A 495 15.94 0.79 21.44
N ALA A 496 15.01 1.74 21.41
CA ALA A 496 13.69 1.58 20.82
C ALA A 496 13.49 2.61 19.71
N LEU A 497 13.12 2.14 18.52
CA LEU A 497 12.71 2.99 17.40
C LEU A 497 11.19 3.05 17.37
N ASP A 498 10.66 4.27 17.33
CA ASP A 498 9.23 4.55 17.18
C ASP A 498 8.88 4.65 15.70
N TRP A 499 9.39 5.68 15.01
CA TRP A 499 9.19 5.85 13.58
C TRP A 499 10.36 6.51 12.87
N VAL A 500 10.35 6.41 11.55
CA VAL A 500 11.21 7.15 10.63
C VAL A 500 10.34 8.01 9.72
N ALA A 501 10.56 9.33 9.72
CA ALA A 501 9.90 10.26 8.82
C ALA A 501 10.89 10.80 7.79
N VAL A 502 10.44 10.98 6.55
CA VAL A 502 11.29 11.34 5.42
C VAL A 502 10.67 12.49 4.63
N TRP A 503 11.52 13.45 4.23
CA TRP A 503 11.15 14.57 3.38
C TRP A 503 12.17 14.75 2.27
N GLN A 504 11.72 15.08 1.07
CA GLN A 504 12.58 15.67 0.04
C GLN A 504 12.82 17.14 0.40
N ILE A 505 14.05 17.61 0.24
CA ILE A 505 14.41 19.00 0.51
C ILE A 505 14.39 19.76 -0.82
N GLU A 506 13.54 20.78 -0.91
CA GLU A 506 13.52 21.74 -2.01
C GLU A 506 14.07 23.09 -1.52
N GLU A 507 14.98 23.69 -2.30
CA GLU A 507 15.66 24.94 -1.94
C GLU A 507 14.82 26.20 -2.21
#